data_AF-A0A1F4VHK8-F1
#
_entry.id   AF-A0A1F4VHK8-F1
#
_cell.length_a   1.000
_cell.length_b   1.000
_cell.length_c   1.000
_cell.angle_alpha   90.00
_cell.angle_beta   90.00
_cell.angle_gamma   90.00
#
_symmetry.space_group_name_H-M   'P 1'
#
loop_
_entity.id
_entity.type
_entity.pdbx_description
1 polymer ?
#
loop_
_entity_poly.entity_id
_entity_poly.type
_entity_poly.pdbx_seq_one_letter_code
_entity_poly.pdbx_strand_id
1 'polypeptide(L)'
;KPKDWTRKLPKKVKRLALISALSSAVEKKKLTVLDKIEIESPKSKLVSEIVKNLDLKGSTLIVLNEKNDNLLLGSRNILGLNPTLLNNLNAYDILNARNVVFMKDAILGVQKKYENK
;
A
#
# COMPACT_ATOMS: atom_id res chain seq x y z
N LYS A 1 -36.06 -0.28 9.04
CA LYS A 1 -35.57 -0.73 7.70
C LYS A 1 -34.13 -0.23 7.53
N PRO A 2 -33.15 -1.07 7.17
CA PRO A 2 -31.79 -0.63 6.91
C PRO A 2 -31.74 0.21 5.62
N LYS A 3 -30.86 1.23 5.59
CA LYS A 3 -30.67 2.14 4.45
C LYS A 3 -29.29 1.91 3.84
N ASP A 4 -29.24 1.81 2.51
CA ASP A 4 -27.99 1.74 1.76
C ASP A 4 -27.42 3.16 1.52
N TRP A 5 -26.13 3.35 1.82
CA TRP A 5 -25.39 4.61 1.64
C TRP A 5 -24.37 4.57 0.49
N THR A 6 -24.35 3.48 -0.30
CA THR A 6 -23.39 3.30 -1.39
C THR A 6 -23.55 4.37 -2.48
N ARG A 7 -22.47 5.08 -2.81
CA ARG A 7 -22.43 6.05 -3.92
C ARG A 7 -21.39 5.62 -4.95
N LYS A 8 -21.80 5.49 -6.21
CA LYS A 8 -20.90 5.16 -7.33
C LYS A 8 -20.21 6.42 -7.84
N LEU A 9 -18.89 6.38 -7.96
CA LEU A 9 -18.07 7.44 -8.54
C LEU A 9 -17.58 7.06 -9.95
N PRO A 10 -17.46 8.01 -10.89
CA PRO A 10 -16.88 7.77 -12.20
C PRO A 10 -15.43 7.27 -12.12
N LYS A 11 -15.03 6.41 -13.08
CA LYS A 11 -13.68 5.84 -13.13
C LYS A 11 -12.58 6.91 -13.22
N LYS A 12 -12.82 7.99 -13.97
CA LYS A 12 -11.87 9.12 -14.13
C LYS A 12 -11.59 9.81 -12.78
N VAL A 13 -12.63 10.04 -11.97
CA VAL A 13 -12.51 10.67 -10.65
C VAL A 13 -11.72 9.78 -9.69
N LYS A 14 -11.99 8.47 -9.68
CA LYS A 14 -11.22 7.51 -8.85
C LYS A 14 -9.74 7.49 -9.19
N ARG A 15 -9.41 7.54 -10.49
CA ARG A 15 -8.01 7.62 -10.96
C ARG A 15 -7.35 8.92 -10.51
N LEU A 16 -8.02 10.06 -10.71
CA LEU A 16 -7.50 11.36 -10.28
C LEU A 16 -7.24 11.40 -8.77
N ALA A 17 -8.17 10.87 -7.97
CA ALA A 17 -8.01 10.79 -6.52
C ALA A 17 -6.78 9.96 -6.11
N LEU A 18 -6.51 8.85 -6.80
CA LEU A 18 -5.35 8.02 -6.51
C LEU A 18 -4.03 8.74 -6.88
N ILE A 19 -3.96 9.37 -8.05
CA ILE A 19 -2.80 10.17 -8.46
C ILE A 19 -2.56 11.33 -7.49
N SER A 20 -3.61 12.04 -7.09
CA SER A 20 -3.54 13.12 -6.10
C SER A 20 -3.07 12.63 -4.73
N ALA A 21 -3.57 11.47 -4.27
CA ALA A 21 -3.14 10.87 -3.01
C ALA A 21 -1.64 10.48 -3.04
N LEU A 22 -1.17 9.90 -4.14
CA LEU A 22 0.26 9.58 -4.32
C LEU A 22 1.12 10.86 -4.35
N SER A 23 0.69 11.89 -5.08
CA SER A 23 1.39 13.17 -5.12
C SER A 23 1.51 13.79 -3.71
N SER A 24 0.44 13.77 -2.92
CA SER A 24 0.48 14.25 -1.54
C SER A 24 1.35 13.38 -0.62
N ALA A 25 1.41 12.06 -0.85
CA ALA A 25 2.29 11.17 -0.10
C ALA A 25 3.78 11.48 -0.35
N VAL A 26 4.15 11.81 -1.60
CA VAL A 26 5.50 12.23 -1.97
C VAL A 26 5.83 13.60 -1.37
N GLU A 27 4.93 14.58 -1.51
CA GLU A 27 5.11 15.93 -0.97
C GLU A 27 5.33 15.90 0.56
N LYS A 28 4.59 15.05 1.26
CA LYS A 28 4.70 14.86 2.72
C LYS A 28 5.84 13.93 3.14
N LYS A 29 6.70 13.48 2.22
CA LYS A 29 7.82 12.54 2.47
C LYS A 29 7.40 11.26 3.19
N LYS A 30 6.18 10.77 2.91
CA LYS A 30 5.62 9.54 3.49
C LYS A 30 5.92 8.31 2.65
N LEU A 31 6.42 8.50 1.42
CA LEU A 31 6.65 7.44 0.47
C LEU A 31 8.10 6.96 0.54
N THR A 32 8.28 5.66 0.76
CA THR A 32 9.57 4.98 0.77
C THR A 32 9.58 3.89 -0.29
N VAL A 33 10.71 3.73 -0.98
CA VAL A 33 10.88 2.69 -2.00
C VAL A 33 11.87 1.65 -1.49
N LEU A 34 11.52 0.37 -1.61
CA LEU A 34 12.38 -0.76 -1.28
C LEU A 34 12.55 -1.66 -2.51
N ASP A 35 13.72 -2.28 -2.66
CA ASP A 35 13.98 -3.18 -3.78
C ASP A 35 13.15 -4.47 -3.67
N LYS A 36 13.23 -5.17 -2.52
CA LYS A 36 12.55 -6.45 -2.32
C LYS A 36 12.27 -6.72 -0.84
N ILE A 37 11.16 -7.40 -0.55
CA ILE A 37 10.89 -8.02 0.76
C ILE A 37 10.67 -9.51 0.53
N GLU A 38 11.57 -10.33 1.04
CA GLU A 38 11.43 -11.79 1.07
C GLU A 38 11.35 -12.26 2.51
N ILE A 39 10.40 -13.15 2.75
CA ILE A 39 10.14 -13.74 4.05
C ILE A 39 9.98 -15.24 3.82
N GLU A 40 10.88 -16.02 4.40
CA GLU A 40 10.90 -17.49 4.24
C GLU A 40 9.72 -18.17 4.96
N SER A 41 9.21 -17.56 6.02
CA SER A 41 8.16 -18.15 6.87
C SER A 41 7.12 -17.09 7.28
N PRO A 42 5.80 -17.40 7.30
CA PRO A 42 4.72 -16.46 7.65
C PRO A 42 4.67 -16.11 9.15
N LYS A 43 5.80 -15.72 9.74
CA LYS A 43 5.91 -15.35 11.16
C LYS A 43 5.79 -13.84 11.33
N SER A 44 4.81 -13.41 12.13
CA SER A 44 4.60 -12.01 12.48
C SER A 44 5.80 -11.37 13.17
N LYS A 45 6.58 -12.14 13.94
CA LYS A 45 7.81 -11.67 14.57
C LYS A 45 8.82 -11.15 13.55
N LEU A 46 9.06 -11.90 12.47
CA LEU A 46 9.99 -11.50 11.40
C LEU A 46 9.51 -10.22 10.69
N VAL A 47 8.21 -10.13 10.38
CA VAL A 47 7.63 -8.92 9.79
C VAL A 47 7.77 -7.73 10.74
N SER A 48 7.55 -7.93 12.04
CA SER A 48 7.68 -6.87 13.04
C SER A 48 9.11 -6.36 13.18
N GLU A 49 10.10 -7.25 13.05
CA GLU A 49 11.53 -6.89 13.06
C GLU A 49 11.89 -6.07 11.83
N ILE A 50 11.42 -6.44 10.64
CA ILE A 50 11.62 -5.67 9.40
C ILE A 50 11.03 -4.26 9.55
N VAL A 51 9.79 -4.14 10.03
CA VAL A 51 9.11 -2.84 10.22
C VAL A 51 9.87 -1.97 11.23
N LYS A 52 10.39 -2.57 12.31
CA LYS A 52 11.21 -1.86 13.30
C LYS A 52 12.55 -1.40 12.73
N ASN A 53 13.23 -2.25 11.96
CA ASN A 53 14.54 -1.93 11.36
C ASN A 53 14.44 -0.79 10.33
N LEU A 54 13.28 -0.65 9.67
CA LEU A 54 12.99 0.41 8.72
C LEU A 54 12.46 1.70 9.39
N ASP A 55 12.38 1.74 10.72
CA ASP A 55 11.79 2.80 11.54
C ASP A 55 10.38 3.25 11.10
N LEU A 56 9.58 2.31 10.58
CA LEU A 56 8.23 2.58 10.08
C LEU A 56 7.25 2.62 11.24
N LYS A 57 7.11 3.80 11.86
CA LYS A 57 6.19 4.02 12.99
C LYS A 57 4.78 4.35 12.53
N GLY A 58 3.78 3.70 13.13
CA GLY A 58 2.36 3.95 12.88
C GLY A 58 1.79 3.17 11.70
N SER A 59 0.68 3.64 11.13
CA SER A 59 0.00 2.96 10.02
C SER A 59 0.89 2.93 8.78
N THR A 60 1.18 1.74 8.28
CA THR A 60 2.08 1.49 7.16
C THR A 60 1.37 0.70 6.09
N LEU A 61 1.30 1.25 4.89
CA LEU A 61 0.79 0.59 3.69
C LEU A 61 1.97 0.04 2.91
N ILE A 62 2.01 -1.27 2.68
CA ILE A 62 3.02 -1.89 1.79
C ILE A 62 2.35 -2.21 0.47
N VAL A 63 2.89 -1.73 -0.65
CA VAL A 63 2.37 -1.98 -1.99
C VAL A 63 3.27 -2.96 -2.72
N LEU A 64 2.69 -4.11 -3.06
CA LEU A 64 3.34 -5.21 -3.77
C LEU A 64 2.84 -5.29 -5.21
N ASN A 65 3.72 -5.68 -6.14
CA ASN A 65 3.29 -6.00 -7.50
C ASN A 65 2.61 -7.38 -7.56
N GLU A 66 3.23 -8.37 -6.93
CA GLU A 66 2.76 -9.76 -6.88
C GLU A 66 2.41 -10.19 -5.46
N LYS A 67 1.62 -11.26 -5.35
CA LYS A 67 1.13 -11.77 -4.07
C LYS A 67 2.27 -12.48 -3.34
N ASN A 68 2.62 -11.98 -2.17
CA ASN A 68 3.51 -12.67 -1.24
C ASN A 68 2.71 -13.17 -0.03
N ASP A 69 2.38 -14.47 -0.05
CA ASP A 69 1.55 -15.08 0.98
C ASP A 69 2.20 -15.05 2.36
N ASN A 70 3.52 -15.17 2.45
CA ASN A 70 4.22 -15.13 3.72
C ASN A 70 4.12 -13.74 4.37
N LEU A 71 4.28 -12.68 3.57
CA LEU A 71 4.12 -11.31 4.04
C LEU A 71 2.66 -11.00 4.38
N LEU A 72 1.71 -11.41 3.54
CA LEU A 72 0.28 -11.23 3.77
C LEU A 72 -0.18 -11.93 5.05
N LEU A 73 0.23 -13.18 5.28
CA LEU A 73 -0.14 -13.92 6.50
C LEU A 73 0.58 -13.38 7.73
N GLY A 74 1.88 -13.08 7.64
CA GLY A 74 2.66 -12.58 8.76
C GLY A 74 2.27 -11.17 9.22
N SER A 75 1.75 -10.33 8.32
CA SER A 75 1.34 -8.95 8.62
C SER A 75 -0.03 -8.81 9.28
N ARG A 76 -0.94 -9.77 9.10
CA ARG A 76 -2.35 -9.67 9.55
C ARG A 76 -2.50 -9.40 11.05
N ASN A 77 -1.57 -9.87 11.86
CA ASN A 77 -1.60 -9.69 13.32
C ASN A 77 -0.87 -8.42 13.81
N ILE A 78 -0.29 -7.63 12.89
CA ILE A 78 0.46 -6.42 13.23
C ILE A 78 -0.46 -5.22 13.05
N LEU A 79 -0.77 -4.56 14.16
CA LEU A 79 -1.64 -3.38 14.14
C LEU A 79 -1.04 -2.27 13.28
N GLY A 80 -1.85 -1.76 12.35
CA GLY A 80 -1.46 -0.66 11.47
C GLY A 80 -0.65 -1.08 10.25
N LEU A 81 -0.31 -2.36 10.08
CA LEU A 81 0.39 -2.84 8.88
C LEU A 81 -0.60 -3.42 7.87
N ASN A 82 -0.69 -2.82 6.69
CA ASN A 82 -1.57 -3.27 5.62
C ASN A 82 -0.79 -3.50 4.33
N PRO A 83 -0.41 -4.73 3.99
CA PRO A 83 0.06 -5.02 2.63
C PRO A 83 -1.13 -5.10 1.67
N THR A 84 -0.96 -4.50 0.50
CA THR A 84 -1.92 -4.53 -0.60
C THR A 84 -1.22 -4.80 -1.91
N LEU A 85 -1.97 -5.36 -2.85
CA LEU A 85 -1.53 -5.50 -4.24
C LEU A 85 -1.77 -4.19 -4.98
N LEU A 86 -0.92 -3.89 -5.95
CA LEU A 86 -1.06 -2.74 -6.83
C LEU A 86 -2.45 -2.64 -7.47
N ASN A 87 -3.07 -3.78 -7.79
CA ASN A 87 -4.41 -3.82 -8.38
C ASN A 87 -5.53 -3.43 -7.41
N ASN A 88 -5.32 -3.61 -6.10
CA ASN A 88 -6.29 -3.30 -5.05
C ASN A 88 -6.02 -1.94 -4.38
N LEU A 89 -4.97 -1.23 -4.83
CA LEU A 89 -4.62 0.07 -4.30
C LEU A 89 -5.74 1.09 -4.52
N ASN A 90 -6.09 1.82 -3.46
CA ASN A 90 -7.09 2.87 -3.49
C ASN A 90 -6.57 4.14 -2.79
N ALA A 91 -7.24 5.27 -3.05
CA ALA A 91 -6.84 6.56 -2.49
C ALA A 91 -7.00 6.64 -0.96
N TYR A 92 -7.98 5.92 -0.39
CA TYR A 92 -8.25 5.93 1.04
C TYR A 92 -7.09 5.32 1.83
N ASP A 93 -6.60 4.15 1.41
CA ASP A 93 -5.50 3.46 2.09
C ASP A 93 -4.22 4.30 2.09
N ILE A 94 -3.93 4.99 0.98
CA ILE A 94 -2.77 5.88 0.86
C ILE A 94 -2.89 7.07 1.83
N LEU A 95 -4.08 7.67 1.93
CA LEU A 95 -4.32 8.83 2.81
C LEU A 95 -4.35 8.45 4.29
N ASN A 96 -4.89 7.28 4.62
CA ASN A 96 -4.98 6.76 5.99
C ASN A 96 -3.63 6.25 6.51
N ALA A 97 -2.72 5.85 5.62
CA ALA A 97 -1.38 5.43 5.98
C ALA A 97 -0.50 6.63 6.38
N ARG A 98 0.27 6.43 7.46
CA ARG A 98 1.34 7.34 7.86
C ARG A 98 2.57 7.14 6.99
N ASN A 99 2.90 5.89 6.67
CA ASN A 99 3.99 5.51 5.79
C ASN A 99 3.46 4.68 4.62
N VAL A 100 3.97 4.94 3.42
CA VAL A 100 3.62 4.19 2.20
C VAL A 100 4.89 3.62 1.62
N VAL A 101 5.00 2.31 1.60
CA VAL A 101 6.18 1.59 1.13
C VAL A 101 5.85 0.93 -0.20
N PHE A 102 6.54 1.34 -1.26
CA PHE A 102 6.45 0.71 -2.58
C PHE A 102 7.62 -0.24 -2.79
N MET A 103 7.32 -1.45 -3.25
CA MET A 103 8.34 -2.27 -3.89
C MET A 103 8.72 -1.67 -5.25
N LYS A 104 9.98 -1.77 -5.64
CA LYS A 104 10.48 -1.20 -6.89
C LYS A 104 9.76 -1.71 -8.13
N ASP A 105 9.43 -3.00 -8.15
CA ASP A 105 8.63 -3.64 -9.20
C ASP A 105 7.21 -3.04 -9.29
N ALA A 106 6.59 -2.70 -8.16
CA ALA A 106 5.28 -2.09 -8.10
C ALA A 106 5.25 -0.69 -8.71
N ILE A 107 6.35 0.08 -8.62
CA ILE A 107 6.46 1.42 -9.22
C ILE A 107 6.39 1.34 -10.75
N LEU A 108 7.11 0.39 -11.36
CA LEU A 108 7.02 0.17 -12.81
C LEU A 108 5.59 -0.20 -13.22
N GLY A 109 4.90 -0.99 -12.41
CA GLY A 109 3.48 -1.32 -12.62
C GLY A 109 2.58 -0.07 -12.57
N VAL A 110 2.79 0.83 -11.61
CA VAL A 110 2.07 2.11 -11.49
C VAL A 110 2.29 2.95 -12.74
N GLN A 111 3.54 3.12 -13.16
CA GLN A 111 3.91 3.93 -14.32
C GLN A 111 3.21 3.41 -15.58
N LYS A 112 3.37 2.12 -15.90
CA LYS A 112 2.70 1.49 -17.06
C LYS A 112 1.18 1.65 -17.05
N LYS A 113 0.55 1.58 -15.87
CA LYS A 113 -0.90 1.69 -15.71
C LYS A 113 -1.43 3.11 -15.97
N TYR A 114 -0.61 4.13 -15.72
CA TYR A 114 -1.05 5.53 -15.74
C TYR A 114 -0.37 6.41 -16.79
N GLU A 115 0.68 5.96 -17.46
CA GLU A 115 1.42 6.69 -18.51
C GLU A 115 0.65 6.70 -19.86
N ASN A 116 -0.22 5.72 -20.11
CA ASN A 116 -0.86 5.51 -21.42
C ASN A 116 -2.29 6.07 -21.60
N LYS A 117 -2.76 7.02 -20.78
CA LYS A 117 -4.13 7.58 -20.92
C LYS A 117 -4.31 8.98 -20.37
#